data_AF-A0A937U1A5-F1
#
_entry.id   AF-A0A937U1A5-F1
#
_cell.length_a   1.000
_cell.length_b   1.000
_cell.length_c   1.000
_cell.angle_alpha   90.00
_cell.angle_beta   90.00
_cell.angle_gamma   90.00
#
_symmetry.space_group_name_H-M   'P 1'
#
loop_
_entity.id
_entity.type
_entity.pdbx_description
1 polymer ?
#
loop_
_entity_poly.entity_id
_entity_poly.type
_entity_poly.pdbx_seq_one_letter_code
_entity_poly.pdbx_strand_id
1 'polypeptide(L)'
;VNECLAEGGLSYKGSIKVRHIQDVLYNDVGVDKIRERVVKPLNGLKVAGYVGCQSVRPYGEYDSVNKPVVQDRLLEALGAEAVRFPNKIRCCGSGIFLPEMDYCMGLVKNILEDALNHGAELISTICPMCAMNLEMYQDRINDAYGTDFDVPIVYLTQLMAVAFGMDLKKDAALNYNVIPPEGILKAAIG
;
A
#
# COMPACT_ATOMS: atom_id res chain seq x y z
N VAL A 1 -4.77 0.04 32.95
CA VAL A 1 -3.53 0.10 32.12
C VAL A 1 -2.28 0.17 32.99
N ASN A 2 -2.03 1.27 33.73
CA ASN A 2 -0.81 1.39 34.54
C ASN A 2 -0.68 0.35 35.67
N GLU A 3 -1.80 -0.12 36.22
CA GLU A 3 -1.81 -1.25 37.16
C GLU A 3 -1.20 -2.52 36.53
N CYS A 4 -1.66 -2.92 35.34
CA CYS A 4 -1.10 -4.07 34.62
C CYS A 4 0.35 -3.85 34.16
N LEU A 5 0.71 -2.61 33.79
CA LEU A 5 2.07 -2.28 33.36
C LEU A 5 3.08 -2.32 34.52
N ALA A 6 2.64 -2.05 35.75
CA ALA A 6 3.49 -2.03 36.93
C ALA A 6 4.10 -3.41 37.24
N GLU A 7 3.41 -4.51 36.92
CA GLU A 7 3.96 -5.89 37.00
C GLU A 7 5.26 -6.05 36.19
N GLY A 8 5.38 -5.31 35.08
CA GLY A 8 6.59 -5.27 34.26
C GLY A 8 7.54 -4.11 34.58
N GLY A 9 7.30 -3.35 35.66
CA GLY A 9 8.06 -2.14 35.99
C GLY A 9 7.84 -0.97 35.01
N LEU A 10 6.74 -0.96 34.28
CA LEU A 10 6.43 0.04 33.25
C LEU A 10 5.32 1.00 33.70
N SER A 11 5.30 2.20 33.13
CA SER A 11 4.20 3.16 33.30
C SER A 11 4.01 4.00 32.03
N TYR A 12 2.75 4.36 31.75
CA TYR A 12 2.39 5.19 30.61
C TYR A 12 1.71 6.50 31.06
N LYS A 13 2.15 7.62 30.50
CA LYS A 13 1.71 8.98 30.86
C LYS A 13 0.77 9.62 29.84
N GLY A 14 0.46 8.96 28.73
CA GLY A 14 -0.43 9.51 27.69
C GLY A 14 0.19 10.61 26.82
N SER A 15 1.51 10.84 26.89
CA SER A 15 2.19 11.91 26.16
C SER A 15 2.73 11.51 24.79
N ILE A 16 2.64 10.24 24.40
CA ILE A 16 3.19 9.75 23.14
C ILE A 16 2.20 10.03 22.00
N LYS A 17 2.66 10.75 20.98
CA LYS A 17 1.93 10.91 19.72
C LYS A 17 2.37 9.84 18.74
N VAL A 18 1.48 8.90 18.44
CA VAL A 18 1.68 7.93 17.36
C VAL A 18 1.34 8.61 16.03
N ARG A 19 2.15 8.37 15.00
CA ARG A 19 1.94 8.93 13.66
C ARG A 19 2.08 7.81 12.64
N HIS A 20 1.26 7.88 11.60
CA HIS A 20 1.41 7.03 10.43
C HIS A 20 2.54 7.55 9.53
N ILE A 21 3.22 6.66 8.79
CA ILE A 21 4.35 7.10 7.94
C ILE A 21 3.89 8.04 6.83
N GLN A 22 2.70 7.84 6.26
CA GLN A 22 2.14 8.75 5.25
C GLN A 22 1.86 10.14 5.81
N ASP A 23 1.48 10.23 7.08
CA ASP A 23 1.29 11.51 7.76
C ASP A 23 2.61 12.29 7.84
N VAL A 24 3.68 11.62 8.28
CA VAL A 24 5.02 12.22 8.34
C VAL A 24 5.53 12.60 6.95
N LEU A 25 5.41 11.70 5.97
CA LEU A 25 5.85 11.97 4.59
C LEU A 25 5.08 13.12 3.94
N TYR A 26 3.79 13.25 4.20
CA TYR A 26 2.95 14.25 3.57
C TYR A 26 2.98 15.60 4.30
N ASN A 27 2.80 15.61 5.62
CA ASN A 27 2.64 16.84 6.39
C ASN A 27 3.97 17.41 6.92
N ASP A 28 4.95 16.55 7.25
CA ASP A 28 6.21 17.00 7.87
C ASP A 28 7.34 17.11 6.81
N VAL A 29 7.43 16.15 5.88
CA VAL A 29 8.42 16.17 4.78
C VAL A 29 7.91 17.01 3.60
N GLY A 30 6.70 16.71 3.11
CA GLY A 30 6.08 17.40 2.00
C GLY A 30 6.39 16.78 0.63
N VAL A 31 5.39 16.79 -0.26
CA VAL A 31 5.48 16.21 -1.61
C VAL A 31 6.56 16.85 -2.48
N ASP A 32 6.84 18.14 -2.28
CA ASP A 32 7.84 18.86 -3.09
C ASP A 32 9.25 18.37 -2.78
N LYS A 33 9.59 18.17 -1.49
CA LYS A 33 10.88 17.59 -1.10
C LYS A 33 11.02 16.16 -1.58
N ILE A 34 9.94 15.39 -1.60
CA ILE A 34 9.97 14.02 -2.15
C ILE A 34 10.28 14.08 -3.64
N ARG A 35 9.59 14.95 -4.39
CA ARG A 35 9.80 15.14 -5.83
C ARG A 35 11.23 15.56 -6.17
N GLU A 36 11.83 16.45 -5.38
CA GLU A 36 13.24 16.89 -5.53
C GLU A 36 14.25 15.75 -5.37
N ARG A 37 13.89 14.67 -4.68
CA ARG A 37 14.76 13.50 -4.45
C ARG A 37 14.58 12.40 -5.47
N VAL A 38 13.60 12.53 -6.37
CA VAL A 38 13.37 11.56 -7.44
C VAL A 38 14.51 11.63 -8.46
N VAL A 39 15.20 10.50 -8.62
CA VAL A 39 16.29 10.31 -9.59
C VAL A 39 15.78 9.55 -10.82
N LYS A 40 14.84 8.63 -10.59
CA LYS A 40 14.27 7.70 -11.57
C LYS A 40 12.75 7.79 -11.54
N PRO A 41 12.14 8.83 -12.15
CA PRO A 41 10.69 9.00 -12.10
C PRO A 41 9.97 7.80 -12.70
N LEU A 42 8.86 7.39 -12.08
CA LEU A 42 8.05 6.23 -12.47
C LEU A 42 7.10 6.58 -13.64
N ASN A 43 7.64 7.19 -14.70
CA ASN A 43 6.84 7.81 -15.76
C ASN A 43 5.97 6.79 -16.49
N GLY A 44 4.69 7.15 -16.69
CA GLY A 44 3.73 6.33 -17.43
C GLY A 44 3.22 5.10 -16.67
N LEU A 45 3.75 4.83 -15.47
CA LEU A 45 3.32 3.71 -14.64
C LEU A 45 2.00 4.04 -13.93
N LYS A 46 0.96 3.25 -14.20
CA LYS A 46 -0.35 3.40 -13.59
C LYS A 46 -0.46 2.60 -12.30
N VAL A 47 -0.50 3.31 -11.17
CA VAL A 47 -0.48 2.72 -9.84
C VAL A 47 -1.80 2.95 -9.11
N ALA A 48 -2.46 1.87 -8.68
CA ALA A 48 -3.59 1.97 -7.77
C ALA A 48 -3.10 2.22 -6.33
N GLY A 49 -3.37 3.41 -5.79
CA GLY A 49 -3.05 3.79 -4.41
C GLY A 49 -4.04 3.19 -3.39
N TYR A 50 -3.85 1.94 -3.00
CA TYR A 50 -4.68 1.25 -2.01
C TYR A 50 -4.25 1.58 -0.57
N VAL A 51 -5.04 2.41 0.11
CA VAL A 51 -4.75 2.88 1.48
C VAL A 51 -5.22 1.92 2.57
N GLY A 52 -6.08 0.96 2.24
CA GLY A 52 -6.69 0.05 3.21
C GLY A 52 -7.64 0.75 4.18
N CYS A 53 -8.07 0.02 5.21
CA CYS A 53 -9.11 0.49 6.13
C CYS A 53 -8.55 1.29 7.31
N GLN A 54 -7.50 0.80 7.97
CA GLN A 54 -6.98 1.35 9.24
C GLN A 54 -6.13 2.61 9.08
N SER A 55 -5.70 2.92 7.85
CA SER A 55 -4.78 4.02 7.59
C SER A 55 -5.42 5.39 7.88
N VAL A 56 -6.72 5.53 7.62
CA VAL A 56 -7.46 6.81 7.77
C VAL A 56 -8.70 6.67 8.65
N ARG A 57 -9.18 5.47 8.95
CA ARG A 57 -10.33 5.25 9.84
C ARG A 57 -9.87 4.90 11.25
N PRO A 58 -10.64 5.29 12.28
CA PRO A 58 -11.92 6.02 12.20
C PRO A 58 -11.75 7.55 12.21
N TYR A 59 -10.57 8.06 12.58
CA TYR A 59 -10.41 9.46 13.00
C TYR A 59 -9.98 10.42 11.89
N GLY A 60 -9.39 9.93 10.80
CA GLY A 60 -8.93 10.78 9.69
C GLY A 60 -7.88 11.79 10.12
N GLU A 61 -6.91 11.40 10.96
CA GLU A 61 -5.97 12.33 11.61
C GLU A 61 -5.09 13.11 10.63
N TYR A 62 -4.85 12.56 9.44
CA TYR A 62 -3.97 13.16 8.42
C TYR A 62 -4.53 13.11 7.00
N ASP A 63 -5.62 12.39 6.76
CA ASP A 63 -6.27 12.30 5.45
C ASP A 63 -7.77 11.95 5.62
N SER A 64 -8.56 12.14 4.56
CA SER A 64 -9.99 11.91 4.57
C SER A 64 -10.35 10.44 4.74
N VAL A 65 -11.24 10.16 5.70
CA VAL A 65 -11.83 8.84 5.98
C VAL A 65 -12.57 8.24 4.76
N ASN A 66 -13.10 9.10 3.90
CA ASN A 66 -13.98 8.73 2.78
C ASN A 66 -13.34 8.97 1.40
N LYS A 67 -12.48 9.97 1.27
CA LYS A 67 -11.86 10.35 -0.01
C LYS A 67 -10.36 10.64 0.18
N PRO A 68 -9.57 9.65 0.62
CA PRO A 68 -8.16 9.85 0.90
C PRO A 68 -7.37 10.12 -0.37
N VAL A 69 -6.51 11.14 -0.31
CA VAL A 69 -5.70 11.62 -1.42
C VAL A 69 -4.21 11.49 -1.17
N VAL A 70 -3.77 11.32 0.09
CA VAL A 70 -2.35 11.40 0.46
C VAL A 70 -1.52 10.36 -0.28
N GLN A 71 -1.96 9.11 -0.34
CA GLN A 71 -1.22 8.07 -1.06
C GLN A 71 -1.09 8.38 -2.55
N ASP A 72 -2.15 8.88 -3.19
CA ASP A 72 -2.13 9.25 -4.61
C ASP A 72 -1.16 10.41 -4.84
N ARG A 73 -1.18 11.42 -3.96
CA ARG A 73 -0.26 12.56 -4.04
C ARG A 73 1.20 12.15 -3.87
N LEU A 74 1.47 11.17 -3.00
CA LEU A 74 2.81 10.63 -2.82
C LEU A 74 3.25 9.86 -4.08
N LEU A 75 2.37 9.05 -4.68
CA LEU A 75 2.65 8.35 -5.95
C LEU A 75 2.92 9.32 -7.11
N GLU A 76 2.08 10.36 -7.25
CA GLU A 76 2.26 11.44 -8.22
C GLU A 76 3.61 12.16 -8.03
N ALA A 77 4.03 12.36 -6.78
CA ALA A 77 5.34 12.96 -6.48
C ALA A 77 6.53 12.09 -6.91
N LEU A 78 6.35 10.77 -7.02
CA LEU A 78 7.35 9.83 -7.55
C LEU A 78 7.34 9.73 -9.09
N GLY A 79 6.42 10.44 -9.76
CA GLY A 79 6.27 10.44 -11.22
C GLY A 79 5.30 9.38 -11.76
N ALA A 80 4.65 8.60 -10.89
CA ALA A 80 3.63 7.63 -11.30
C ALA A 80 2.26 8.29 -11.56
N GLU A 81 1.42 7.63 -12.35
CA GLU A 81 0.02 7.99 -12.54
C GLU A 81 -0.86 7.30 -11.49
N ALA A 82 -1.40 8.06 -10.54
CA ALA A 82 -2.28 7.50 -9.52
C ALA A 82 -3.67 7.16 -10.11
N VAL A 83 -3.99 5.87 -10.16
CA VAL A 83 -5.27 5.37 -10.66
C VAL A 83 -6.37 5.59 -9.63
N ARG A 84 -7.45 6.22 -10.07
CA ARG A 84 -8.66 6.41 -9.24
C ARG A 84 -9.57 5.21 -9.39
N PHE A 85 -9.82 4.52 -8.28
CA PHE A 85 -10.75 3.39 -8.22
C PHE A 85 -11.57 3.43 -6.92
N PRO A 86 -12.88 3.08 -6.96
CA PRO A 86 -13.77 3.10 -5.80
C PRO A 86 -13.32 2.29 -4.59
N ASN A 87 -12.70 1.13 -4.79
CA ASN A 87 -12.40 0.18 -3.72
C ASN A 87 -11.12 0.51 -2.92
N LYS A 88 -10.50 1.68 -3.13
CA LYS A 88 -9.22 2.05 -2.50
C LYS A 88 -9.20 2.05 -0.96
N ILE A 89 -10.37 2.19 -0.32
CA ILE A 89 -10.56 2.21 1.14
C ILE A 89 -11.31 0.99 1.69
N ARG A 90 -11.64 0.02 0.83
CA ARG A 90 -12.34 -1.20 1.26
C ARG A 90 -11.39 -2.09 2.04
N CYS A 91 -11.92 -2.84 3.01
CA CYS A 91 -11.12 -3.78 3.79
C CYS A 91 -10.65 -4.93 2.89
N CYS A 92 -9.39 -5.33 3.00
CA CYS A 92 -8.87 -6.50 2.31
C CYS A 92 -9.35 -7.82 2.95
N GLY A 93 -9.85 -7.81 4.19
CA GLY A 93 -10.30 -9.02 4.89
C GLY A 93 -9.24 -9.68 5.78
N SER A 94 -8.04 -9.10 5.91
CA SER A 94 -6.92 -9.69 6.67
C SER A 94 -7.18 -9.91 8.16
N GLY A 95 -8.25 -9.36 8.74
CA GLY A 95 -8.65 -9.65 10.12
C GLY A 95 -9.41 -10.98 10.28
N ILE A 96 -9.93 -11.51 9.18
CA ILE A 96 -10.81 -12.69 9.15
C ILE A 96 -10.32 -13.75 8.16
N PHE A 97 -9.12 -13.61 7.60
CA PHE A 97 -8.61 -14.54 6.57
C PHE A 97 -8.52 -15.99 7.07
N LEU A 98 -8.21 -16.21 8.36
CA LEU A 98 -8.16 -17.55 8.94
C LEU A 98 -9.56 -18.18 9.09
N PRO A 99 -10.54 -17.53 9.77
CA PRO A 99 -11.86 -18.14 9.95
C PRO A 99 -12.75 -18.09 8.70
N GLU A 100 -12.61 -17.09 7.84
CA GLU A 100 -13.54 -16.77 6.75
C GLU A 100 -12.79 -16.56 5.42
N MET A 101 -11.95 -17.52 5.06
CA MET A 101 -11.07 -17.42 3.88
C MET A 101 -11.85 -17.17 2.58
N ASP A 102 -12.97 -17.85 2.35
CA ASP A 102 -13.76 -17.70 1.11
C ASP A 102 -14.35 -16.29 0.98
N TYR A 103 -14.84 -15.73 2.08
CA TYR A 103 -15.32 -14.36 2.11
C TYR A 103 -14.17 -13.37 1.89
N CYS A 104 -13.02 -13.61 2.52
CA CYS A 104 -11.80 -12.82 2.34
C CYS A 104 -11.33 -12.80 0.87
N MET A 105 -11.33 -13.96 0.20
CA MET A 105 -11.00 -14.06 -1.23
C MET A 105 -11.95 -13.21 -2.09
N GLY A 106 -13.25 -13.22 -1.81
CA GLY A 106 -14.22 -12.36 -2.50
C GLY A 106 -13.93 -10.86 -2.30
N LEU A 107 -13.50 -10.44 -1.12
CA LEU A 107 -13.11 -9.04 -0.87
C LEU A 107 -11.86 -8.64 -1.66
N VAL A 108 -10.83 -9.48 -1.66
CA VAL A 108 -9.59 -9.25 -2.41
C VAL A 108 -9.87 -9.21 -3.91
N LYS A 109 -10.65 -10.16 -4.44
CA LYS A 109 -11.08 -10.21 -5.84
C LYS A 109 -11.69 -8.88 -6.28
N ASN A 110 -12.63 -8.33 -5.49
CA ASN A 110 -13.27 -7.06 -5.80
C ASN A 110 -12.31 -5.86 -5.80
N ILE A 111 -11.24 -5.89 -5.00
CA ILE A 111 -10.22 -4.83 -4.99
C ILE A 111 -9.33 -4.94 -6.23
N LEU A 112 -8.85 -6.14 -6.54
CA LEU A 112 -7.99 -6.41 -7.70
C LEU A 112 -8.72 -6.07 -9.01
N GLU A 113 -9.93 -6.61 -9.18
CA GLU A 113 -10.77 -6.39 -10.36
C GLU A 113 -11.09 -4.90 -10.56
N ASP A 114 -11.44 -4.18 -9.50
CA ASP A 114 -11.73 -2.75 -9.58
C ASP A 114 -10.49 -1.93 -9.95
N ALA A 115 -9.32 -2.23 -9.37
CA ALA A 115 -8.07 -1.56 -9.72
C ALA A 115 -7.68 -1.80 -11.20
N LEU A 116 -7.76 -3.04 -11.67
CA LEU A 116 -7.45 -3.42 -13.05
C LEU A 116 -8.43 -2.83 -14.06
N ASN A 117 -9.74 -2.84 -13.76
CA ASN A 117 -10.76 -2.23 -14.61
C ASN A 117 -10.57 -0.71 -14.78
N HIS A 118 -9.90 -0.05 -13.83
CA HIS A 118 -9.52 1.36 -13.92
C HIS A 118 -8.12 1.57 -14.53
N GLY A 119 -7.47 0.50 -14.99
CA GLY A 119 -6.23 0.55 -15.75
C GLY A 119 -4.95 0.57 -14.91
N ALA A 120 -4.99 0.08 -13.66
CA ALA A 120 -3.79 -0.10 -12.86
C ALA A 120 -2.92 -1.24 -13.42
N GLU A 121 -1.60 -1.03 -13.43
CA GLU A 121 -0.60 -2.05 -13.78
C GLU A 121 -0.03 -2.73 -12.54
N LEU A 122 -0.08 -2.04 -11.40
CA LEU A 122 0.23 -2.59 -10.09
C LEU A 122 -0.54 -1.85 -8.99
N ILE A 123 -0.57 -2.44 -7.80
CA ILE A 123 -1.21 -1.84 -6.63
C ILE A 123 -0.13 -1.47 -5.61
N SER A 124 -0.16 -0.22 -5.14
CA SER A 124 0.66 0.21 -4.01
C SER A 124 -0.16 0.20 -2.73
N THR A 125 0.44 -0.25 -1.63
CA THR A 125 -0.16 -0.18 -0.29
C THR A 125 0.82 0.31 0.77
N ILE A 126 0.29 0.63 1.95
CA ILE A 126 1.05 1.03 3.15
C ILE A 126 0.66 0.19 4.37
N CYS A 127 0.03 -0.96 4.14
CA CYS A 127 -0.35 -1.88 5.20
C CYS A 127 0.24 -3.26 4.88
N PRO A 128 1.09 -3.84 5.74
CA PRO A 128 1.74 -5.11 5.46
C PRO A 128 0.72 -6.26 5.38
N MET A 129 -0.35 -6.18 6.18
CA MET A 129 -1.46 -7.14 6.12
C MET A 129 -2.22 -7.05 4.79
N CYS A 130 -2.35 -5.85 4.23
CA CYS A 130 -2.95 -5.67 2.91
C CYS A 130 -2.05 -6.19 1.81
N ALA A 131 -0.74 -5.91 1.87
CA ALA A 131 0.23 -6.41 0.90
C ALA A 131 0.17 -7.93 0.81
N MET A 132 0.33 -8.62 1.95
CA MET A 132 0.24 -10.09 2.02
C MET A 132 -1.08 -10.61 1.46
N ASN A 133 -2.21 -10.04 1.88
CA ASN A 133 -3.52 -10.60 1.56
C ASN A 133 -3.95 -10.36 0.10
N LEU A 134 -3.54 -9.23 -0.50
CA LEU A 134 -3.80 -8.95 -1.91
C LEU A 134 -2.88 -9.74 -2.85
N GLU A 135 -1.71 -10.16 -2.38
CA GLU A 135 -0.70 -10.82 -3.20
C GLU A 135 -0.76 -12.35 -3.10
N MET A 136 -0.77 -12.90 -1.88
CA MET A 136 -0.51 -14.32 -1.63
C MET A 136 -1.63 -15.26 -2.07
N TYR A 137 -2.83 -14.75 -2.31
CA TYR A 137 -4.01 -15.55 -2.60
C TYR A 137 -4.55 -15.37 -4.03
N GLN A 138 -3.82 -14.69 -4.93
CA GLN A 138 -4.30 -14.48 -6.31
C GLN A 138 -4.53 -15.80 -7.05
N ASP A 139 -3.64 -16.78 -6.93
CA ASP A 139 -3.83 -18.12 -7.53
C ASP A 139 -5.11 -18.80 -7.05
N ARG A 140 -5.37 -18.75 -5.74
CA ARG A 140 -6.58 -19.35 -5.15
C ARG A 140 -7.85 -18.62 -5.59
N ILE A 141 -7.77 -17.30 -5.77
CA ILE A 141 -8.87 -16.49 -6.28
C ILE A 141 -9.14 -16.84 -7.75
N ASN A 142 -8.07 -17.01 -8.55
CA ASN A 142 -8.16 -17.42 -9.95
C ASN A 142 -8.86 -18.78 -10.07
N ASP A 143 -8.46 -19.77 -9.28
CA ASP A 143 -9.10 -21.10 -9.24
C ASP A 143 -10.58 -21.03 -8.83
N ALA A 144 -10.90 -20.24 -7.80
CA ALA A 144 -12.25 -20.19 -7.23
C ALA A 144 -13.25 -19.39 -8.09
N TYR A 145 -12.79 -18.33 -8.77
CA TYR A 145 -13.64 -17.38 -9.49
C TYR A 145 -13.45 -17.38 -11.00
N GLY A 146 -12.53 -18.19 -11.54
CA GLY A 146 -12.21 -18.22 -12.97
C GLY A 146 -11.59 -16.91 -13.47
N THR A 147 -10.82 -16.24 -12.61
CA THR A 147 -10.06 -15.01 -12.95
C THR A 147 -8.63 -15.35 -13.37
N ASP A 148 -7.88 -14.35 -13.82
CA ASP A 148 -6.47 -14.47 -14.25
C ASP A 148 -5.66 -13.28 -13.70
N PHE A 149 -5.71 -13.10 -12.39
CA PHE A 149 -4.94 -12.07 -11.70
C PHE A 149 -3.48 -12.49 -11.56
N ASP A 150 -2.58 -11.63 -12.01
CA ASP A 150 -1.14 -11.69 -11.78
C ASP A 150 -0.64 -10.26 -11.51
N VAL A 151 -1.19 -9.63 -10.46
CA VAL A 151 -1.02 -8.20 -10.18
C VAL A 151 0.05 -8.00 -9.11
N PRO A 152 1.17 -7.33 -9.42
CA PRO A 152 2.17 -7.03 -8.40
C PRO A 152 1.62 -6.09 -7.33
N ILE A 153 1.87 -6.44 -6.06
CA ILE A 153 1.49 -5.63 -4.90
C ILE A 153 2.77 -5.11 -4.23
N VAL A 154 2.94 -3.80 -4.17
CA VAL A 154 4.17 -3.17 -3.66
C VAL A 154 3.89 -2.22 -2.51
N TYR A 155 4.82 -2.13 -1.57
CA TYR A 155 4.76 -1.11 -0.54
C TYR A 155 5.13 0.27 -1.11
N LEU A 156 4.50 1.34 -0.63
CA LEU A 156 4.82 2.70 -1.07
C LEU A 156 6.33 3.01 -0.92
N THR A 157 6.97 2.54 0.15
CA THR A 157 8.40 2.77 0.37
C THR A 157 9.28 2.01 -0.61
N GLN A 158 8.83 0.87 -1.18
CA GLN A 158 9.56 0.19 -2.25
C GLN A 158 9.55 1.05 -3.51
N LEU A 159 8.39 1.62 -3.88
CA LEU A 159 8.30 2.57 -5.00
C LEU A 159 9.16 3.81 -4.76
N MET A 160 9.21 4.33 -3.53
CA MET A 160 10.10 5.44 -3.18
C MET A 160 11.57 5.06 -3.39
N ALA A 161 12.01 3.89 -2.93
CA ALA A 161 13.40 3.43 -3.11
C ALA A 161 13.76 3.33 -4.60
N VAL A 162 12.86 2.77 -5.42
CA VAL A 162 13.03 2.70 -6.88
C VAL A 162 13.14 4.09 -7.48
N ALA A 163 12.20 4.99 -7.14
CA ALA A 163 12.17 6.35 -7.69
C ALA A 163 13.37 7.20 -7.25
N PHE A 164 13.96 6.92 -6.10
CA PHE A 164 15.19 7.55 -5.59
C PHE A 164 16.47 6.94 -6.19
N GLY A 165 16.35 5.97 -7.10
CA GLY A 165 17.49 5.35 -7.78
C GLY A 165 18.31 4.41 -6.89
N MET A 166 17.68 3.85 -5.86
CA MET A 166 18.31 2.87 -4.96
C MET A 166 18.34 1.47 -5.60
N ASP A 167 19.08 0.54 -4.99
CA ASP A 167 19.20 -0.82 -5.52
C ASP A 167 17.87 -1.60 -5.40
N LEU A 168 17.43 -2.20 -6.51
CA LEU A 168 16.13 -2.88 -6.61
C LEU A 168 16.00 -4.10 -5.69
N LYS A 169 17.11 -4.75 -5.33
CA LYS A 169 17.12 -5.97 -4.50
C LYS A 169 17.50 -5.65 -3.07
N LYS A 170 18.62 -4.96 -2.87
CA LYS A 170 19.18 -4.66 -1.56
C LYS A 170 18.34 -3.63 -0.80
N ASP A 171 17.90 -2.57 -1.49
CA ASP A 171 17.24 -1.45 -0.82
C ASP A 171 15.72 -1.50 -0.98
N ALA A 172 15.22 -1.79 -2.20
CA ALA A 172 13.78 -1.91 -2.47
C ALA A 172 13.20 -3.31 -2.18
N ALA A 173 14.05 -4.32 -2.00
CA ALA A 173 13.65 -5.68 -1.62
C ALA A 173 12.60 -6.32 -2.56
N LEU A 174 12.59 -5.95 -3.85
CA LEU A 174 11.56 -6.40 -4.80
C LEU A 174 11.57 -7.92 -5.03
N ASN A 175 12.73 -8.56 -4.82
CA ASN A 175 12.90 -10.00 -4.95
C ASN A 175 12.20 -10.81 -3.84
N TYR A 176 11.56 -10.15 -2.88
CA TYR A 176 10.75 -10.79 -1.83
C TYR A 176 9.24 -10.67 -2.10
N ASN A 177 8.83 -9.93 -3.13
CA ASN A 177 7.47 -9.95 -3.61
C ASN A 177 7.15 -11.34 -4.18
N VAL A 178 5.95 -11.84 -3.91
CA VAL A 178 5.47 -13.12 -4.43
C VAL A 178 5.23 -13.01 -5.93
N ILE A 179 4.64 -11.88 -6.36
CA ILE A 179 4.43 -11.53 -7.76
C ILE A 179 5.48 -10.47 -8.13
N PRO A 180 6.52 -10.81 -8.91
CA PRO A 180 7.68 -9.93 -9.13
C PRO A 180 7.32 -8.62 -9.86
N PRO A 181 7.48 -7.43 -9.22
CA PRO A 181 7.19 -6.15 -9.86
C PRO A 181 8.36 -5.63 -10.72
N GLU A 182 9.54 -6.28 -10.70
CA GLU A 182 10.77 -5.73 -11.29
C GLU A 182 10.65 -5.47 -12.79
N GLY A 183 9.93 -6.29 -13.54
CA GLY A 183 9.76 -6.12 -14.98
C GLY A 183 9.08 -4.78 -15.30
N ILE A 184 7.94 -4.54 -14.64
CA ILE A 184 7.14 -3.32 -14.81
C ILE A 184 7.90 -2.10 -14.29
N LEU A 185 8.54 -2.22 -13.12
CA LEU A 185 9.28 -1.11 -12.51
C LEU A 185 10.52 -0.71 -13.32
N LYS A 186 11.24 -1.67 -13.93
CA LYS A 186 12.34 -1.37 -14.84
C LYS A 186 11.87 -0.67 -16.11
N ALA A 187 10.74 -1.09 -16.68
CA ALA A 187 10.17 -0.42 -17.84
C ALA A 187 9.83 1.05 -17.55
N ALA A 188 9.35 1.35 -16.34
CA ALA A 188 8.99 2.71 -15.94
C ALA A 188 10.19 3.66 -15.74
N ILE A 189 11.36 3.15 -15.31
CA ILE A 189 12.53 3.98 -14.99
C ILE A 189 13.58 4.10 -16.10
N GLY A 190 13.35 3.41 -17.23
CA GLY A 190 14.31 3.28 -18.35
C GLY A 190 15.61 2.61 -17.96
#